data_AF-A0A6P6VLE8-F1
#
_entry.id   AF-A0A6P6VLE8-F1
#
_cell.length_a   1.000
_cell.length_b   1.000
_cell.length_c   1.000
_cell.angle_alpha   90.00
_cell.angle_beta   90.00
_cell.angle_gamma   90.00
#
_symmetry.space_group_name_H-M   'P 1'
#
loop_
_entity.id
_entity.type
_entity.pdbx_description
1 polymer ?
#
loop_
_entity_poly.entity_id
_entity_poly.type
_entity_poly.pdbx_seq_one_letter_code
_entity_poly.pdbx_strand_id
1 'polypeptide(L)'
;MLDLSLLKSNFIKIPLEPYVYVDGRSDRTLTRVLKIALNLSRGNILTLIFHYNLYVSDDQLTYAAERCPRLKRLVMPAWNRIKKTGICKAVHMWKDLESLTMPSIANPPYLMEEIGKNCKKFSELKIMGPCDIFFASTLVAFVPNLKVLSLRCSILVRDALIILLDGLQQLEVLNISHCLLIEVPTPPAPKKVVSQIDELILQKASRLRNFITCMNQSCIMCQRTRNDEGLIRWYKYEEELWKVDEVKSLAI
;
A
#
# COMPACT_ATOMS: atom_id res chain seq x y z
N MET A 1 -14.32 -2.03 14.49
CA MET A 1 -13.16 -1.40 13.83
C MET A 1 -12.23 -0.87 14.91
N LEU A 2 -10.91 -0.95 14.72
CA LEU A 2 -9.92 -0.25 15.55
C LEU A 2 -9.15 0.70 14.65
N ASP A 3 -9.34 2.00 14.89
CA ASP A 3 -8.68 3.07 14.15
C ASP A 3 -7.63 3.74 15.04
N LEU A 4 -6.36 3.60 14.65
CA LEU A 4 -5.19 4.22 15.27
C LEU A 4 -4.57 5.29 14.36
N SER A 5 -5.35 5.84 13.41
CA SER A 5 -4.92 6.89 12.49
C SER A 5 -4.61 8.23 13.18
N LEU A 6 -4.92 8.40 14.46
CA LEU A 6 -4.51 9.58 15.24
C LEU A 6 -3.33 9.29 16.18
N LEU A 7 -2.90 8.03 16.29
CA LEU A 7 -1.79 7.63 17.15
C LEU A 7 -0.48 7.63 16.36
N LYS A 8 0.48 8.45 16.79
CA LYS A 8 1.81 8.55 16.18
C LYS A 8 2.88 8.07 17.14
N SER A 9 3.98 7.57 16.59
CA SER A 9 5.21 7.38 17.35
C SER A 9 5.98 8.70 17.43
N ASN A 10 6.68 8.91 18.54
CA ASN A 10 7.79 9.83 18.61
C ASN A 10 9.06 9.11 18.18
N PHE A 11 9.72 9.61 17.14
CA PHE A 11 10.87 8.95 16.51
C PHE A 11 11.86 9.95 15.91
N ILE A 12 13.09 9.49 15.74
CA ILE A 12 14.13 10.15 14.96
C ILE A 12 14.60 9.23 13.84
N LYS A 13 14.98 9.79 12.69
CA LYS A 13 15.59 9.02 11.59
C LYS A 13 17.06 8.77 11.90
N ILE A 14 17.53 7.57 11.61
CA ILE A 14 18.93 7.15 11.83
C ILE A 14 19.50 6.53 10.54
N PRO A 15 20.83 6.54 10.32
CA PRO A 15 21.42 6.04 9.07
C PRO A 15 21.49 4.52 8.99
N LEU A 16 21.37 3.82 10.12
CA LEU A 16 21.43 2.35 10.21
C LEU A 16 20.03 1.76 10.25
N GLU A 17 19.83 0.59 9.64
CA GLU A 17 18.61 -0.19 9.76
C GLU A 17 18.20 -0.33 11.26
N PRO A 18 16.93 -0.10 11.64
CA PRO A 18 15.71 0.05 10.84
C PRO A 18 15.45 1.46 10.26
N TYR A 19 16.46 2.33 10.25
CA TYR A 19 16.43 3.73 9.79
C TYR A 19 15.61 4.68 10.67
N VAL A 20 15.07 4.17 11.78
CA VAL A 20 14.33 4.94 12.77
C VAL A 20 14.64 4.45 14.18
N TYR A 21 14.78 5.39 15.10
CA TYR A 21 14.76 5.13 16.52
C TYR A 21 13.44 5.65 17.10
N VAL A 22 12.65 4.76 17.67
CA VAL A 22 11.34 5.07 18.29
C VAL A 22 11.54 5.14 19.79
N ASP A 23 10.99 6.18 20.42
CA ASP A 23 11.13 6.30 21.87
C ASP A 23 10.37 5.16 22.61
N GLY A 24 10.92 4.72 23.73
CA GLY A 24 10.32 3.61 24.48
C GLY A 24 8.92 3.95 25.04
N ARG A 25 8.56 5.23 25.14
CA ARG A 25 7.23 5.67 25.58
C ARG A 25 6.18 5.36 24.52
N SER A 26 6.47 5.63 23.25
CA SER A 26 5.59 5.33 22.11
C SER A 26 5.30 3.84 22.01
N ASP A 27 6.33 3.00 22.17
CA ASP A 27 6.17 1.54 22.18
C ASP A 27 5.27 1.04 23.30
N ARG A 28 5.48 1.55 24.52
CA ARG A 28 4.64 1.18 25.67
C ARG A 28 3.20 1.64 25.48
N THR A 29 3.00 2.86 24.97
CA THR A 29 1.67 3.41 24.68
C THR A 29 0.95 2.56 23.65
N LEU A 30 1.56 2.28 22.50
CA LEU A 30 0.96 1.46 21.46
C LEU A 30 0.63 0.05 21.96
N THR A 31 1.57 -0.58 22.67
CA THR A 31 1.35 -1.91 23.27
C THR A 31 0.16 -1.91 24.23
N ARG A 32 0.03 -0.88 25.08
CA ARG A 32 -1.07 -0.76 26.03
C ARG A 32 -2.40 -0.56 25.30
N VAL A 33 -2.44 0.30 24.28
CA VAL A 33 -3.64 0.55 23.48
C VAL A 33 -4.09 -0.72 22.76
N LEU A 34 -3.17 -1.43 22.08
CA LEU A 34 -3.46 -2.70 21.42
C LEU A 34 -3.98 -3.73 22.43
N LYS A 35 -3.29 -3.93 23.57
CA LYS A 35 -3.75 -4.89 24.58
C LYS A 35 -5.16 -4.59 25.07
N ILE A 36 -5.48 -3.34 25.40
CA ILE A 36 -6.80 -2.96 25.90
C ILE A 36 -7.86 -3.15 24.80
N ALA A 37 -7.66 -2.51 23.64
CA ALA A 37 -8.66 -2.50 22.57
C ALA A 37 -8.94 -3.90 22.02
N LEU A 38 -7.88 -4.69 21.78
CA LEU A 38 -8.02 -6.03 21.22
C LEU A 38 -8.63 -7.03 22.22
N ASN A 39 -8.32 -6.90 23.53
CA ASN A 39 -8.98 -7.68 24.56
C ASN A 39 -10.48 -7.40 24.64
N LEU A 40 -10.86 -6.12 24.65
CA LEU A 40 -12.27 -5.71 24.72
C LEU A 40 -13.06 -6.12 23.48
N SER A 41 -12.40 -6.16 22.32
CA SER A 41 -13.06 -6.53 21.05
C SER A 41 -13.48 -7.99 20.96
N ARG A 42 -12.90 -8.88 21.79
CA ARG A 42 -13.13 -10.33 21.75
C ARG A 42 -12.98 -10.95 20.34
N GLY A 43 -12.01 -10.46 19.55
CA GLY A 43 -11.74 -10.97 18.21
C GLY A 43 -12.69 -10.47 17.12
N ASN A 44 -13.56 -9.48 17.40
CA ASN A 44 -14.53 -8.94 16.45
C ASN A 44 -14.01 -7.74 15.64
N ILE A 45 -12.72 -7.41 15.73
CA ILE A 45 -12.13 -6.36 14.89
C ILE A 45 -11.95 -6.90 13.47
N LEU A 46 -12.72 -6.32 12.54
CA LEU A 46 -12.66 -6.61 11.11
C LEU A 46 -11.78 -5.61 10.33
N THR A 47 -11.49 -4.45 10.93
CA THR A 47 -10.74 -3.37 10.29
C THR A 47 -9.75 -2.78 11.29
N LEU A 48 -8.47 -2.75 10.91
CA LEU A 48 -7.38 -2.22 11.71
C LEU A 48 -6.63 -1.18 10.88
N ILE A 49 -6.56 0.04 11.40
CA ILE A 49 -5.96 1.18 10.69
C ILE A 49 -4.83 1.72 11.54
N PHE A 50 -3.62 1.73 10.99
CA PHE A 50 -2.46 2.36 11.61
C PHE A 50 -2.15 3.69 10.90
N HIS A 51 -1.74 4.68 11.67
CA HIS A 51 -1.19 5.92 11.10
C HIS A 51 0.15 5.62 10.41
N TYR A 52 0.46 6.33 9.31
CA TYR A 52 1.69 6.10 8.54
C TYR A 52 2.99 6.40 9.32
N ASN A 53 2.97 7.34 10.27
CA ASN A 53 4.07 7.62 11.23
C ASN A 53 3.96 6.84 12.55
N LEU A 54 3.14 5.79 12.61
CA LEU A 54 3.19 4.84 13.71
C LEU A 54 4.21 3.77 13.36
N TYR A 55 5.10 3.43 14.27
CA TYR A 55 6.17 2.45 14.03
C TYR A 55 5.95 1.21 14.88
N VAL A 56 5.36 0.19 14.25
CA VAL A 56 4.95 -1.05 14.88
C VAL A 56 6.09 -2.08 14.86
N SER A 57 6.32 -2.77 15.98
CA SER A 57 7.28 -3.88 16.05
C SER A 57 6.67 -5.22 15.62
N ASP A 58 7.51 -6.20 15.32
CA ASP A 58 7.07 -7.58 15.04
C ASP A 58 6.16 -8.15 16.14
N ASP A 59 6.49 -7.91 17.42
CA ASP A 59 5.71 -8.41 18.55
C ASP A 59 4.32 -7.77 18.61
N GLN A 60 4.24 -6.46 18.37
CA GLN A 60 2.99 -5.72 18.36
C GLN A 60 2.09 -6.13 17.19
N LEU A 61 2.69 -6.33 16.01
CA LEU A 61 1.98 -6.81 14.82
C LEU A 61 1.48 -8.24 15.02
N THR A 62 2.34 -9.12 15.53
CA THR A 62 2.00 -10.52 15.83
C THR A 62 0.87 -10.59 16.85
N TYR A 63 0.96 -9.83 17.94
CA TYR A 63 -0.10 -9.76 18.95
C TYR A 63 -1.42 -9.26 18.33
N ALA A 64 -1.35 -8.25 17.45
CA ALA A 64 -2.54 -7.77 16.75
C ALA A 64 -3.16 -8.84 15.86
N ALA A 65 -2.33 -9.64 15.17
CA ALA A 65 -2.76 -10.73 14.33
C ALA A 65 -3.43 -11.85 15.12
N GLU A 66 -2.81 -12.29 16.21
CA GLU A 66 -3.35 -13.33 17.10
C GLU A 66 -4.71 -12.94 17.70
N ARG A 67 -4.90 -11.65 18.00
CA ARG A 67 -6.15 -11.15 18.59
C ARG A 67 -7.22 -10.72 17.59
N CYS A 68 -6.88 -10.63 16.30
CA CYS A 68 -7.82 -10.26 15.23
C CYS A 68 -7.80 -11.30 14.08
N PRO A 69 -8.10 -12.59 14.33
CA PRO A 69 -8.01 -13.63 13.30
C PRO A 69 -8.99 -13.44 12.14
N ARG A 70 -10.07 -12.66 12.36
CA ARG A 70 -11.11 -12.35 11.37
C ARG A 70 -10.91 -11.01 10.66
N LEU A 71 -9.70 -10.45 10.71
CA LEU A 71 -9.39 -9.17 10.10
C LEU A 71 -9.64 -9.23 8.59
N LYS A 72 -10.45 -8.30 8.07
CA LYS A 72 -10.79 -8.16 6.65
C LYS A 72 -10.02 -7.03 5.99
N ARG A 73 -9.81 -5.92 6.70
CA ARG A 73 -9.15 -4.73 6.15
C ARG A 73 -8.01 -4.28 7.06
N LEU A 74 -6.84 -4.07 6.47
CA LEU A 74 -5.64 -3.60 7.15
C LEU A 74 -5.07 -2.38 6.44
N VAL A 75 -4.84 -1.30 7.19
CA VAL A 75 -4.00 -0.19 6.73
C VAL A 75 -2.71 -0.21 7.53
N MET A 76 -1.61 -0.52 6.85
CA MET A 76 -0.32 -0.74 7.46
C MET A 76 0.38 0.56 7.90
N PRO A 77 1.15 0.50 8.99
CA PRO A 77 2.08 1.55 9.40
C PRO A 77 3.30 1.62 8.46
N ALA A 78 4.27 2.49 8.78
CA ALA A 78 5.60 2.40 8.20
C ALA A 78 6.24 1.02 8.44
N TRP A 79 6.92 0.49 7.41
CA TRP A 79 7.48 -0.87 7.41
C TRP A 79 8.77 -1.03 8.22
N ASN A 80 9.41 0.07 8.59
CA ASN A 80 10.80 0.10 9.06
C ASN A 80 11.17 -0.94 10.12
N ARG A 81 10.29 -1.23 11.07
CA ARG A 81 10.55 -2.13 12.21
C ARG A 81 9.92 -3.52 12.08
N ILE A 82 9.23 -3.77 10.96
CA ILE A 82 8.55 -5.04 10.70
C ILE A 82 9.45 -5.90 9.82
N LYS A 83 9.96 -7.00 10.36
CA LYS A 83 10.79 -7.94 9.63
C LYS A 83 9.92 -8.81 8.71
N LYS A 84 10.56 -9.38 7.69
CA LYS A 84 9.94 -10.36 6.77
C LYS A 84 9.23 -11.49 7.55
N THR A 85 9.89 -12.05 8.56
CA THR A 85 9.31 -13.14 9.38
C THR A 85 8.10 -12.67 10.18
N GLY A 86 8.12 -11.46 10.74
CA GLY A 86 7.01 -10.89 11.50
C GLY A 86 5.75 -10.69 10.65
N ILE A 87 5.89 -10.08 9.46
CA ILE A 87 4.74 -9.87 8.57
C ILE A 87 4.20 -11.18 8.00
N CYS A 88 5.07 -12.11 7.58
CA CYS A 88 4.61 -13.42 7.08
C CYS A 88 3.83 -14.18 8.16
N LYS A 89 4.33 -14.17 9.41
CA LYS A 89 3.62 -14.77 10.56
C LYS A 89 2.25 -14.14 10.77
N ALA A 90 2.13 -12.81 10.68
CA ALA A 90 0.86 -12.11 10.82
C ALA A 90 -0.13 -12.44 9.69
N VAL A 91 0.32 -12.42 8.44
CA VAL A 91 -0.50 -12.77 7.25
C VAL A 91 -1.05 -14.19 7.34
N HIS A 92 -0.25 -15.14 7.83
CA HIS A 92 -0.71 -16.52 8.04
C HIS A 92 -1.95 -16.62 8.96
N MET A 93 -2.14 -15.67 9.89
CA MET A 93 -3.28 -15.65 10.81
C MET A 93 -4.52 -14.95 10.23
N TRP A 94 -4.36 -14.05 9.26
CA TRP A 94 -5.45 -13.25 8.69
C TRP A 94 -6.10 -13.91 7.47
N LYS A 95 -6.67 -15.10 7.66
CA LYS A 95 -7.28 -15.89 6.57
C LYS A 95 -8.46 -15.18 5.87
N ASP A 96 -9.11 -14.26 6.59
CA ASP A 96 -10.23 -13.46 6.10
C ASP A 96 -9.81 -12.11 5.48
N LEU A 97 -8.51 -11.84 5.31
CA LEU A 97 -8.05 -10.57 4.77
C LEU A 97 -8.52 -10.38 3.32
N GLU A 98 -9.24 -9.28 3.10
CA GLU A 98 -9.86 -8.88 1.85
C GLU A 98 -9.15 -7.66 1.25
N SER A 99 -8.70 -6.72 2.09
CA SER A 99 -8.19 -5.40 1.68
C SER A 99 -6.93 -5.01 2.45
N LEU A 100 -5.90 -4.54 1.73
CA LEU A 100 -4.64 -4.06 2.29
C LEU A 100 -4.25 -2.72 1.70
N THR A 101 -4.01 -1.73 2.56
CA THR A 101 -3.29 -0.50 2.19
C THR A 101 -1.91 -0.56 2.82
N MET A 102 -0.85 -0.41 2.03
CA MET A 102 0.52 -0.56 2.54
C MET A 102 1.52 0.41 1.88
N PRO A 103 2.60 0.78 2.58
CA PRO A 103 3.70 1.50 1.96
C PRO A 103 4.48 0.63 0.97
N SER A 104 5.35 1.26 0.18
CA SER A 104 6.25 0.57 -0.75
C SER A 104 7.07 -0.54 -0.07
N ILE A 105 7.34 -1.62 -0.80
CA ILE A 105 8.28 -2.68 -0.40
C ILE A 105 9.33 -2.90 -1.47
N ALA A 106 10.59 -3.08 -1.05
CA ALA A 106 11.71 -3.30 -1.96
C ALA A 106 11.67 -4.70 -2.61
N ASN A 107 11.12 -5.71 -1.92
CA ASN A 107 11.09 -7.09 -2.40
C ASN A 107 9.68 -7.68 -2.27
N PRO A 108 8.77 -7.42 -3.22
CA PRO A 108 7.36 -7.81 -3.11
C PRO A 108 7.04 -9.32 -3.05
N PRO A 109 7.80 -10.25 -3.68
CA PRO A 109 7.40 -11.65 -3.75
C PRO A 109 7.10 -12.29 -2.40
N TYR A 110 7.95 -12.08 -1.39
CA TYR A 110 7.78 -12.79 -0.12
C TYR A 110 6.44 -12.50 0.56
N LEU A 111 5.92 -11.28 0.41
CA LEU A 111 4.66 -10.90 1.02
C LEU A 111 3.49 -11.29 0.13
N MET A 112 3.58 -11.00 -1.17
CA MET A 112 2.48 -11.29 -2.11
C MET A 112 2.24 -12.79 -2.21
N GLU A 113 3.29 -13.60 -2.21
CA GLU A 113 3.20 -15.06 -2.15
C GLU A 113 2.51 -15.53 -0.86
N GLU A 114 2.89 -14.97 0.29
CA GLU A 114 2.28 -15.32 1.58
C GLU A 114 0.78 -14.93 1.61
N ILE A 115 0.42 -13.76 1.06
CA ILE A 115 -0.97 -13.32 0.93
C ILE A 115 -1.74 -14.27 0.02
N GLY A 116 -1.23 -14.57 -1.18
CA GLY A 116 -1.88 -15.50 -2.12
C GLY A 116 -2.08 -16.90 -1.54
N LYS A 117 -1.13 -17.37 -0.72
CA LYS A 117 -1.22 -18.66 -0.03
C LYS A 117 -2.29 -18.68 1.07
N ASN A 118 -2.37 -17.64 1.91
CA ASN A 118 -3.15 -17.68 3.15
C ASN A 118 -4.48 -16.91 3.11
N CYS A 119 -4.59 -15.86 2.30
CA CYS A 119 -5.71 -14.93 2.30
C CYS A 119 -6.59 -15.14 1.05
N LYS A 120 -7.44 -16.18 1.07
CA LYS A 120 -8.22 -16.58 -0.13
C LYS A 120 -9.29 -15.58 -0.56
N LYS A 121 -9.62 -14.61 0.30
CA LYS A 121 -10.58 -13.53 0.03
C LYS A 121 -9.91 -12.22 -0.41
N PHE A 122 -8.59 -12.21 -0.50
CA PHE A 122 -7.82 -11.01 -0.83
C PHE A 122 -8.16 -10.51 -2.23
N SER A 123 -8.61 -9.27 -2.32
CA SER A 123 -9.13 -8.69 -3.57
C SER A 123 -8.89 -7.20 -3.75
N GLU A 124 -8.49 -6.47 -2.69
CA GLU A 124 -8.22 -5.04 -2.79
C GLU A 124 -6.82 -4.68 -2.26
N LEU A 125 -6.08 -3.89 -3.04
CA LEU A 125 -4.74 -3.45 -2.70
C LEU A 125 -4.54 -1.97 -3.02
N LYS A 126 -4.07 -1.20 -2.04
CA LYS A 126 -3.51 0.14 -2.24
C LYS A 126 -2.03 0.11 -1.90
N ILE A 127 -1.21 0.54 -2.85
CA ILE A 127 0.24 0.67 -2.66
C ILE A 127 0.60 2.15 -2.67
N MET A 128 1.33 2.56 -1.64
CA MET A 128 1.91 3.90 -1.55
C MET A 128 3.41 3.80 -1.88
N GLY A 129 3.74 3.66 -3.17
CA GLY A 129 5.12 3.45 -3.61
C GLY A 129 5.26 3.16 -5.09
N PRO A 130 6.50 3.23 -5.65
CA PRO A 130 6.76 2.95 -7.05
C PRO A 130 6.23 1.59 -7.50
N CYS A 131 5.67 1.54 -8.70
CA CYS A 131 5.27 0.32 -9.39
C CYS A 131 6.09 0.17 -10.66
N ASP A 132 7.05 -0.75 -10.60
CA ASP A 132 7.89 -1.17 -11.72
C ASP A 132 7.48 -2.55 -12.25
N ILE A 133 8.20 -3.02 -13.27
CA ILE A 133 7.93 -4.31 -13.92
C ILE A 133 8.01 -5.46 -12.91
N PHE A 134 8.98 -5.42 -11.98
CA PHE A 134 9.16 -6.46 -10.97
C PHE A 134 7.97 -6.53 -10.01
N PHE A 135 7.53 -5.38 -9.52
CA PHE A 135 6.35 -5.27 -8.67
C PHE A 135 5.08 -5.74 -9.39
N ALA A 136 4.85 -5.26 -10.62
CA ALA A 136 3.69 -5.67 -11.42
C ALA A 136 3.66 -7.18 -11.69
N SER A 137 4.79 -7.75 -12.11
CA SER A 137 4.91 -9.19 -12.37
C SER A 137 4.67 -10.02 -11.11
N THR A 138 5.11 -9.51 -9.96
CA THR A 138 4.86 -10.15 -8.66
C THR A 138 3.37 -10.18 -8.32
N LEU A 139 2.64 -9.09 -8.54
CA LEU A 139 1.19 -9.09 -8.30
C LEU A 139 0.46 -10.10 -9.19
N VAL A 140 0.80 -10.13 -10.48
CA VAL A 140 0.23 -11.08 -11.43
C VAL A 140 0.52 -12.53 -11.03
N ALA A 141 1.73 -12.82 -10.57
CA ALA A 141 2.13 -14.18 -10.20
C ALA A 141 1.44 -14.70 -8.92
N PHE A 142 1.28 -13.85 -7.90
CA PHE A 142 0.89 -14.32 -6.56
C PHE A 142 -0.51 -13.90 -6.11
N VAL A 143 -1.06 -12.82 -6.66
CA VAL A 143 -2.42 -12.34 -6.35
C VAL A 143 -3.23 -12.05 -7.63
N PRO A 144 -3.36 -13.01 -8.56
CA PRO A 144 -4.01 -12.79 -9.87
C PRO A 144 -5.50 -12.46 -9.78
N ASN A 145 -6.16 -12.78 -8.67
CA ASN A 145 -7.59 -12.56 -8.44
C ASN A 145 -7.90 -11.16 -7.86
N LEU A 146 -6.93 -10.24 -7.88
CA LEU A 146 -7.13 -8.88 -7.41
C LEU A 146 -8.23 -8.18 -8.23
N LYS A 147 -9.19 -7.56 -7.54
CA LYS A 147 -10.32 -6.85 -8.14
C LYS A 147 -10.15 -5.35 -8.13
N VAL A 148 -9.47 -4.82 -7.11
CA VAL A 148 -9.28 -3.39 -6.92
C VAL A 148 -7.80 -3.11 -6.67
N LEU A 149 -7.21 -2.24 -7.48
CA LEU A 149 -5.84 -1.79 -7.33
C LEU A 149 -5.77 -0.27 -7.35
N SER A 150 -5.18 0.33 -6.31
CA SER A 150 -4.83 1.75 -6.30
C SER A 150 -3.31 1.93 -6.21
N LEU A 151 -2.76 2.63 -7.19
CA LEU A 151 -1.36 3.06 -7.27
C LEU A 151 -1.25 4.58 -7.10
N ARG A 152 -2.30 5.23 -6.62
CA ARG A 152 -2.44 6.68 -6.50
C ARG A 152 -1.15 7.37 -6.01
N CYS A 153 -0.80 8.48 -6.65
CA CYS A 153 0.37 9.31 -6.29
C CYS A 153 1.74 8.60 -6.34
N SER A 154 1.88 7.53 -7.13
CA SER A 154 3.12 6.76 -7.25
C SER A 154 3.84 6.98 -8.58
N ILE A 155 5.12 6.60 -8.64
CA ILE A 155 5.80 6.35 -9.92
C ILE A 155 5.19 5.08 -10.52
N LEU A 156 4.80 5.15 -11.79
CA LEU A 156 4.27 4.00 -12.52
C LEU A 156 5.05 3.83 -13.82
N VAL A 157 5.71 2.68 -13.99
CA VAL A 157 6.34 2.35 -15.28
C VAL A 157 5.24 1.93 -16.25
N ARG A 158 5.28 2.48 -17.47
CA ARG A 158 4.29 2.20 -18.52
C ARG A 158 4.15 0.69 -18.80
N ASP A 159 5.27 -0.01 -18.94
CA ASP A 159 5.25 -1.45 -19.21
C ASP A 159 4.73 -2.25 -18.01
N ALA A 160 4.95 -1.77 -16.78
CA ALA A 160 4.35 -2.35 -15.58
C ALA A 160 2.83 -2.22 -15.58
N LEU A 161 2.30 -1.07 -16.01
CA LEU A 161 0.85 -0.88 -16.19
C LEU A 161 0.27 -1.84 -17.23
N ILE A 162 0.97 -2.06 -18.34
CA ILE A 162 0.55 -3.04 -19.36
C ILE A 162 0.54 -4.46 -18.77
N ILE A 163 1.59 -4.86 -18.03
CA ILE A 163 1.66 -6.15 -17.34
C ILE A 163 0.47 -6.34 -16.38
N LEU A 164 0.12 -5.31 -15.61
CA LEU A 164 -1.03 -5.38 -14.69
C LEU A 164 -2.34 -5.56 -15.46
N LEU A 165 -2.55 -4.79 -16.53
CA LEU A 165 -3.77 -4.87 -17.34
C LEU A 165 -3.90 -6.22 -18.07
N ASP A 166 -2.79 -6.82 -18.48
CA ASP A 166 -2.77 -8.12 -19.17
C ASP A 166 -2.76 -9.31 -18.20
N GLY A 167 -2.23 -9.16 -16.99
CA GLY A 167 -2.08 -10.27 -16.04
C GLY A 167 -3.22 -10.38 -15.03
N LEU A 168 -3.79 -9.26 -14.56
CA LEU A 168 -4.84 -9.24 -13.54
C LEU A 168 -6.23 -9.31 -14.20
N GLN A 169 -6.57 -10.47 -14.76
CA GLN A 169 -7.80 -10.67 -15.54
C GLN A 169 -9.10 -10.39 -14.77
N GLN A 170 -9.09 -10.51 -13.44
CA GLN A 170 -10.25 -10.22 -12.59
C GLN A 170 -10.30 -8.77 -12.09
N LEU A 171 -9.35 -7.92 -12.48
CA LEU A 171 -9.32 -6.53 -12.06
C LEU A 171 -10.56 -5.80 -12.59
N GLU A 172 -11.33 -5.19 -11.68
CA GLU A 172 -12.55 -4.44 -11.97
C GLU A 172 -12.29 -2.92 -11.86
N VAL A 173 -11.44 -2.52 -10.90
CA VAL A 173 -11.13 -1.12 -10.61
C VAL A 173 -9.63 -0.90 -10.57
N LEU A 174 -9.14 0.04 -11.37
CA LEU A 174 -7.76 0.49 -11.35
C LEU A 174 -7.70 2.01 -11.15
N ASN A 175 -7.03 2.44 -10.10
CA ASN A 175 -6.77 3.84 -9.82
C ASN A 175 -5.28 4.17 -10.01
N ILE A 176 -4.98 4.99 -11.01
CA ILE A 176 -3.65 5.54 -11.29
C ILE A 176 -3.66 7.09 -11.19
N SER A 177 -4.61 7.63 -10.42
CA SER A 177 -4.73 9.08 -10.25
C SER A 177 -3.47 9.67 -9.65
N HIS A 178 -3.04 10.78 -10.25
CA HIS A 178 -1.87 11.54 -9.82
C HIS A 178 -0.56 10.74 -9.88
N CYS A 179 -0.49 9.65 -10.63
CA CYS A 179 0.77 8.95 -10.84
C CYS A 179 1.72 9.74 -11.74
N LEU A 180 3.02 9.56 -11.51
CA LEU A 180 4.06 9.92 -12.45
C LEU A 180 4.30 8.73 -13.39
N LEU A 181 3.57 8.70 -14.51
CA LEU A 181 3.72 7.65 -15.52
C LEU A 181 5.02 7.88 -16.31
N ILE A 182 5.89 6.87 -16.34
CA ILE A 182 7.20 6.95 -16.99
C ILE A 182 7.42 5.82 -17.98
N GLU A 183 8.09 6.15 -19.08
CA GLU A 183 8.69 5.19 -20.00
C GLU A 183 10.19 5.09 -19.71
N VAL A 184 10.69 3.85 -19.66
CA VAL A 184 12.10 3.54 -19.45
C VAL A 184 12.65 2.96 -20.75
N PRO A 185 13.15 3.81 -21.68
CA PRO A 185 13.75 3.32 -22.91
C PRO A 185 15.09 2.61 -22.63
N THR A 186 15.60 1.91 -23.64
CA THR A 186 16.92 1.30 -23.56
C THR A 186 18.00 2.37 -23.31
N PRO A 187 18.96 2.11 -22.40
CA PRO A 187 20.09 3.01 -22.21
C PRO A 187 20.82 3.28 -23.54
N PRO A 188 21.25 4.51 -23.82
CA PRO A 188 21.43 5.64 -22.89
C PRO A 188 20.25 6.62 -22.82
N ALA A 189 19.10 6.31 -23.42
CA ALA A 189 17.99 7.27 -23.49
C ALA A 189 17.43 7.59 -22.08
N PRO A 190 17.13 8.87 -21.80
CA PRO A 190 16.59 9.27 -20.49
C PRO A 190 15.15 8.77 -20.33
N LYS A 191 14.74 8.56 -19.06
CA LYS A 191 13.35 8.28 -18.70
C LYS A 191 12.47 9.41 -19.21
N LYS A 192 11.33 9.06 -19.81
CA LYS A 192 10.36 10.02 -20.34
C LYS A 192 9.11 10.02 -19.47
N VAL A 193 8.66 11.19 -19.05
CA VAL A 193 7.37 11.34 -18.39
C VAL A 193 6.30 11.34 -19.46
N VAL A 194 5.33 10.44 -19.32
CA VAL A 194 4.19 10.34 -20.22
C VAL A 194 3.16 11.40 -19.81
N SER A 195 2.74 12.24 -20.76
CA SER A 195 1.80 13.33 -20.50
C SER A 195 0.32 12.89 -20.58
N GLN A 196 0.04 11.84 -21.34
CA GLN A 196 -1.31 11.32 -21.59
C GLN A 196 -1.29 9.80 -21.73
N ILE A 197 -2.38 9.16 -21.35
CA ILE A 197 -2.56 7.72 -21.54
C ILE A 197 -2.75 7.44 -23.03
N ASP A 198 -1.94 6.56 -23.58
CA ASP A 198 -2.04 6.16 -24.98
C ASP A 198 -3.21 5.21 -25.25
N GLU A 199 -3.53 5.07 -26.54
CA GLU A 199 -4.66 4.27 -27.01
C GLU A 199 -4.55 2.79 -26.63
N LEU A 200 -3.34 2.22 -26.58
CA LEU A 200 -3.13 0.83 -26.20
C LEU A 200 -3.55 0.58 -24.75
N ILE A 201 -3.15 1.46 -23.83
CA ILE A 201 -3.55 1.36 -22.42
C ILE A 201 -5.06 1.54 -22.28
N LEU A 202 -5.67 2.50 -23.00
CA LEU A 202 -7.11 2.71 -22.99
C LEU A 202 -7.88 1.48 -23.49
N GLN A 203 -7.42 0.87 -24.58
CA GLN A 203 -8.00 -0.37 -25.10
C GLN A 203 -7.90 -1.51 -24.08
N LYS A 204 -6.73 -1.71 -23.46
CA LYS A 204 -6.55 -2.74 -22.42
C LYS A 204 -7.38 -2.48 -21.17
N ALA A 205 -7.53 -1.22 -20.78
CA ALA A 205 -8.32 -0.82 -19.62
C ALA A 205 -9.83 -0.80 -19.89
N SER A 206 -10.28 -0.92 -21.14
CA SER A 206 -11.71 -0.88 -21.50
C SER A 206 -12.55 -1.98 -20.86
N ARG A 207 -11.92 -3.10 -20.46
CA ARG A 207 -12.57 -4.19 -19.71
C ARG A 207 -12.85 -3.84 -18.25
N LEU A 208 -12.17 -2.83 -17.70
CA LEU A 208 -12.33 -2.44 -16.30
C LEU A 208 -13.67 -1.74 -16.12
N ARG A 209 -14.35 -2.03 -15.01
CA ARG A 209 -15.56 -1.30 -14.62
C ARG A 209 -15.24 0.17 -14.36
N ASN A 210 -14.12 0.44 -13.72
CA ASN A 210 -13.66 1.79 -13.42
C ASN A 210 -12.15 1.91 -13.64
N PHE A 211 -11.76 2.75 -14.60
CA PHE A 211 -10.38 3.17 -14.77
C PHE A 211 -10.24 4.65 -14.38
N ILE A 212 -9.67 4.90 -13.20
CA ILE A 212 -9.61 6.23 -12.59
C ILE A 212 -8.23 6.83 -12.81
N THR A 213 -8.19 8.02 -13.41
CA THR A 213 -6.95 8.64 -13.86
C THR A 213 -6.99 10.15 -13.60
N CYS A 214 -5.83 10.73 -13.32
CA CYS A 214 -5.63 12.17 -13.27
C CYS A 214 -4.17 12.48 -13.57
N MET A 215 -3.92 13.12 -14.72
CA MET A 215 -2.58 13.53 -15.18
C MET A 215 -2.53 15.04 -15.51
N ASN A 216 -3.47 15.81 -14.96
CA ASN A 216 -3.68 17.21 -15.28
C ASN A 216 -2.59 18.11 -14.69
N GLN A 217 -2.04 19.02 -15.49
CA GLN A 217 -1.01 19.96 -15.05
C GLN A 217 -1.52 20.99 -14.02
N SER A 218 -2.81 21.31 -14.01
CA SER A 218 -3.44 22.21 -13.03
C SER A 218 -3.85 21.51 -11.73
N CYS A 219 -3.81 20.18 -11.68
CA CYS A 219 -4.15 19.45 -10.47
C CYS A 219 -3.01 19.55 -9.45
N ILE A 220 -3.34 20.06 -8.25
CA ILE A 220 -2.37 20.24 -7.15
C ILE A 220 -1.68 18.91 -6.81
N MET A 221 -2.42 17.80 -6.76
CA MET A 221 -1.82 16.49 -6.46
C MET A 221 -0.85 16.04 -7.56
N CYS A 222 -1.20 16.21 -8.84
CA CYS A 222 -0.28 15.90 -9.95
C CYS A 222 0.98 16.77 -9.91
N GLN A 223 0.85 18.06 -9.58
CA GLN A 223 1.99 18.97 -9.41
C GLN A 223 2.90 18.51 -8.28
N ARG A 224 2.32 18.18 -7.10
CA ARG A 224 3.06 17.66 -5.95
C ARG A 224 3.81 16.38 -6.30
N THR A 225 3.15 15.41 -6.93
CA THR A 225 3.80 14.15 -7.34
C THR A 225 4.94 14.39 -8.33
N ARG A 226 4.80 15.32 -9.29
CA ARG A 226 5.90 15.68 -10.20
C ARG A 226 7.07 16.34 -9.47
N ASN A 227 6.79 17.29 -8.57
CA ASN A 227 7.80 18.00 -7.79
C ASN A 227 8.55 17.09 -6.82
N ASP A 228 7.91 16.01 -6.35
CA ASP A 228 8.55 14.99 -5.53
C ASP A 228 9.15 13.84 -6.35
N GLU A 229 9.21 13.96 -7.67
CA GLU A 229 9.75 12.93 -8.57
C GLU A 229 9.03 11.58 -8.42
N GLY A 230 7.75 11.63 -8.05
CA GLY A 230 6.90 10.47 -7.78
C GLY A 230 7.19 9.77 -6.45
N LEU A 231 8.09 10.30 -5.63
CA LEU A 231 8.26 9.86 -4.26
C LEU A 231 7.15 10.42 -3.39
N ILE A 232 6.50 9.55 -2.64
CA ILE A 232 5.41 9.96 -1.77
C ILE A 232 5.96 10.73 -0.56
N ARG A 233 5.62 12.02 -0.48
CA ARG A 233 6.04 12.91 0.62
C ARG A 233 4.86 13.60 1.31
N TRP A 234 3.86 12.84 1.74
CA TRP A 234 2.67 13.34 2.44
C TRP A 234 2.98 14.31 3.59
N TYR A 235 4.07 14.02 4.33
CA TYR A 235 4.53 14.84 5.44
C TYR A 235 4.93 16.29 5.06
N LYS A 236 5.14 16.59 3.78
CA LYS A 236 5.42 17.95 3.29
C LYS A 236 4.17 18.78 3.04
N TYR A 237 3.00 18.15 3.00
CA TYR A 237 1.75 18.76 2.59
C TYR A 237 0.71 18.63 3.72
N GLU A 238 -0.49 18.15 3.39
CA GLU A 238 -1.55 17.92 4.36
C GLU A 238 -1.44 16.50 4.93
N GLU A 239 -1.54 16.40 6.26
CA GLU A 239 -1.36 15.15 7.00
C GLU A 239 -2.39 14.08 6.62
N GLU A 240 -3.59 14.48 6.19
CA GLU A 240 -4.70 13.55 5.95
C GLU A 240 -4.71 12.95 4.52
N LEU A 241 -3.79 13.37 3.64
CA LEU A 241 -3.80 12.95 2.22
C LEU A 241 -3.64 11.44 2.01
N TRP A 242 -2.96 10.75 2.92
CA TRP A 242 -2.81 9.29 2.84
C TRP A 242 -4.13 8.54 3.09
N LYS A 243 -5.11 9.19 3.75
CA LYS A 243 -6.46 8.66 3.97
C LYS A 243 -7.35 8.76 2.73
N VAL A 244 -7.02 9.65 1.81
CA VAL A 244 -7.80 9.88 0.58
C VAL A 244 -7.46 8.84 -0.48
N ASP A 245 -8.51 8.34 -1.13
CA ASP A 245 -8.43 7.57 -2.38
C ASP A 245 -9.68 7.83 -3.21
N GLU A 246 -9.54 7.87 -4.54
CA GLU A 246 -10.68 7.97 -5.45
C GLU A 246 -11.53 6.68 -5.44
N VAL A 247 -10.96 5.56 -4.97
CA VAL A 247 -11.66 4.31 -4.72
C VAL A 247 -12.21 4.29 -3.29
N LYS A 248 -13.54 4.37 -3.15
CA LYS A 248 -14.23 4.44 -1.85
C LYS A 248 -13.86 3.33 -0.86
N SER A 249 -13.64 2.10 -1.34
CA SER A 249 -13.27 0.97 -0.46
C SER A 249 -11.86 1.08 0.13
N LEU A 250 -10.99 1.88 -0.50
CA LEU A 250 -9.60 2.11 -0.10
C LEU A 250 -9.38 3.43 0.65
N ALA A 251 -10.38 4.32 0.66
CA ALA A 251 -10.38 5.54 1.49
C ALA A 251 -10.59 5.20 2.98
N ILE A 252 -9.98 5.99 3.87
CA ILE A 252 -9.98 5.80 5.34
C ILE A 252 -10.92 6.80 5.99
#